data_AF-A0A2R6H3J6-F1
#
_entry.id   AF-A0A2R6H3J6-F1
#
_cell.length_a   1.000
_cell.length_b   1.000
_cell.length_c   1.000
_cell.angle_alpha   90.00
_cell.angle_beta   90.00
_cell.angle_gamma   90.00
#
_symmetry.space_group_name_H-M   'P 1'
#
loop_
_entity.id
_entity.type
_entity.pdbx_description
1 polymer ?
#
loop_
_entity_poly.entity_id
_entity_poly.type
_entity_poly.pdbx_seq_one_letter_code
_entity_poly.pdbx_strand_id
1 'polypeptide(L)'
;MADSLWYPSVESVVAIHDDIVSEYPETPSGVKDRGDIEFALNYIEEGSFGSTPETIHEKSYHLLRLLVANHPFVDANKRTALNTTVVFYSLNGYRFAYDDEIRTVLKQFGTDEAAVDTEEAIEYLRSHTEELDLAGEIEKWRDDLVQYGIEQLTDDSSNPND
;
A
#
# COMPACT_ATOMS: atom_id res chain seq x y z
N MET A 1 14.80 -19.34 -7.88
CA MET A 1 13.82 -18.93 -8.89
C MET A 1 13.66 -17.43 -8.70
N ALA A 2 13.65 -16.60 -9.73
CA ALA A 2 13.33 -15.20 -9.50
C ALA A 2 11.90 -15.19 -8.96
N ASP A 3 11.71 -14.86 -7.69
CA ASP A 3 10.39 -14.87 -7.07
C ASP A 3 9.55 -13.81 -7.80
N SER A 4 8.56 -14.29 -8.55
CA SER A 4 7.62 -13.42 -9.25
C SER A 4 6.80 -12.70 -8.19
N LEU A 5 6.94 -11.38 -8.15
CA LEU A 5 6.07 -10.57 -7.31
C LEU A 5 4.63 -10.65 -7.82
N TRP A 6 3.67 -10.59 -6.91
CA TRP A 6 2.28 -10.33 -7.21
C TRP A 6 2.09 -8.82 -7.39
N TYR A 7 1.32 -8.41 -8.41
CA TYR A 7 0.98 -7.01 -8.68
C TYR A 7 -0.54 -6.79 -8.59
N PRO A 8 -1.01 -5.68 -7.99
CA PRO A 8 -2.42 -5.36 -7.94
C PRO A 8 -2.94 -4.99 -9.33
N SER A 9 -4.21 -5.32 -9.59
CA SER A 9 -4.92 -4.81 -10.77
C SER A 9 -5.48 -3.41 -10.50
N VAL A 10 -5.80 -2.67 -11.55
CA VAL A 10 -6.51 -1.37 -11.41
C VAL A 10 -7.80 -1.52 -10.61
N GLU A 11 -8.57 -2.57 -10.85
CA GLU A 11 -9.80 -2.86 -10.10
C GLU A 11 -9.53 -3.11 -8.61
N SER A 12 -8.40 -3.75 -8.28
CA SER A 12 -8.00 -3.96 -6.89
C SER A 12 -7.68 -2.63 -6.20
N VAL A 13 -6.99 -1.71 -6.88
CA VAL A 13 -6.69 -0.37 -6.34
C VAL A 13 -7.97 0.45 -6.15
N VAL A 14 -8.91 0.35 -7.10
CA VAL A 14 -10.22 1.01 -6.99
C VAL A 14 -11.05 0.41 -5.86
N ALA A 15 -11.06 -0.92 -5.69
CA ALA A 15 -11.75 -1.56 -4.58
C ALA A 15 -11.20 -1.13 -3.22
N ILE A 16 -9.86 -1.06 -3.08
CA ILE A 16 -9.22 -0.54 -1.87
C ILE A 16 -9.63 0.92 -1.60
N HIS A 17 -9.72 1.75 -2.65
CA HIS A 17 -10.22 3.12 -2.52
C HIS A 17 -11.67 3.16 -2.03
N ASP A 18 -12.54 2.36 -2.64
CA ASP A 18 -13.96 2.28 -2.31
C ASP A 18 -14.18 1.84 -0.85
N ASP A 19 -13.40 0.86 -0.38
CA ASP A 19 -13.42 0.42 1.02
C ASP A 19 -13.02 1.57 1.95
N ILE A 20 -11.92 2.29 1.66
CA ILE A 20 -11.46 3.43 2.46
C ILE A 20 -12.52 4.52 2.53
N VAL A 21 -13.10 4.94 1.39
CA VAL A 21 -14.10 6.03 1.42
C VAL A 21 -15.40 5.58 2.09
N SER A 22 -15.73 4.29 2.07
CA SER A 22 -16.89 3.75 2.77
C SER A 22 -16.80 3.89 4.30
N GLU A 23 -15.59 3.82 4.86
CA GLU A 23 -15.33 4.04 6.29
C GLU A 23 -15.53 5.50 6.72
N TYR A 24 -15.41 6.45 5.78
CA TYR A 24 -15.50 7.90 6.05
C TYR A 24 -16.56 8.56 5.15
N PRO A 25 -17.84 8.54 5.53
CA PRO A 25 -18.97 8.98 4.68
C PRO A 25 -18.88 10.41 4.15
N GLU A 26 -18.13 11.28 4.84
CA GLU A 26 -17.90 12.68 4.45
C GLU A 26 -16.84 12.83 3.33
N THR A 27 -16.06 11.77 3.05
CA THR A 27 -15.01 11.77 2.02
C THR A 27 -15.63 11.56 0.65
N PRO A 28 -15.43 12.48 -0.32
CA PRO A 28 -15.90 12.28 -1.68
C PRO A 28 -15.30 11.03 -2.34
N SER A 29 -16.15 10.17 -2.91
CA SER A 29 -15.70 9.02 -3.71
C SER A 29 -15.53 9.39 -5.19
N GLY A 30 -14.82 8.53 -5.92
CA GLY A 30 -14.72 8.61 -7.37
C GLY A 30 -13.30 8.57 -7.91
N VAL A 31 -13.17 7.95 -9.07
CA VAL A 31 -11.95 7.95 -9.88
C VAL A 31 -11.93 9.20 -10.75
N LYS A 32 -10.89 10.01 -10.61
CA LYS A 32 -10.62 11.19 -11.42
C LYS A 32 -9.91 10.82 -12.71
N ASP A 33 -8.86 10.00 -12.61
CA ASP A 33 -8.10 9.52 -13.75
C ASP A 33 -7.67 8.07 -13.51
N ARG A 34 -8.22 7.17 -14.33
CA ARG A 34 -7.90 5.74 -14.27
C ARG A 34 -6.55 5.44 -14.92
N GLY A 35 -6.14 6.24 -15.90
CA GLY A 35 -4.86 6.08 -16.59
C GLY A 35 -3.68 6.33 -15.67
N ASP A 36 -3.84 7.17 -14.65
CA ASP A 36 -2.81 7.38 -13.61
C ASP A 36 -2.60 6.14 -12.73
N ILE A 37 -3.66 5.36 -12.47
CA ILE A 37 -3.55 4.07 -11.77
C ILE A 37 -2.82 3.07 -12.66
N GLU A 38 -3.25 2.95 -13.93
CA GLU A 38 -2.61 2.07 -14.92
C GLU A 38 -1.12 2.41 -15.08
N PHE A 39 -0.78 3.68 -15.14
CA PHE A 39 0.60 4.15 -15.23
C PHE A 39 1.43 3.75 -14.01
N ALA A 40 0.90 3.95 -12.79
CA ALA A 40 1.61 3.58 -11.58
C ALA A 40 1.93 2.08 -11.53
N LEU A 41 0.95 1.24 -11.87
CA LEU A 41 1.10 -0.22 -11.89
C LEU A 41 2.09 -0.69 -12.95
N ASN A 42 1.95 -0.19 -14.18
CA ASN A 42 2.89 -0.51 -15.27
C ASN A 42 4.32 -0.06 -14.94
N TYR A 43 4.49 1.10 -14.31
CA TYR A 43 5.81 1.61 -13.95
C TYR A 43 6.51 0.72 -12.92
N ILE A 44 5.80 0.23 -11.89
CA ILE A 44 6.43 -0.62 -10.88
C ILE A 44 6.70 -2.03 -11.40
N GLU A 45 5.98 -2.52 -12.40
CA GLU A 45 6.19 -3.84 -12.99
C GLU A 45 7.30 -3.81 -14.05
N GLU A 46 7.17 -2.95 -15.05
CA GLU A 46 8.01 -2.93 -16.26
C GLU A 46 9.08 -1.82 -16.22
N GLY A 47 8.90 -0.80 -15.38
CA GLY A 47 9.73 0.40 -15.40
C GLY A 47 9.38 1.37 -16.52
N SER A 48 10.22 2.40 -16.70
CA SER A 48 10.11 3.35 -17.80
C SER A 48 11.44 4.00 -18.12
N PHE A 49 11.63 4.39 -19.39
CA PHE A 49 12.82 5.11 -19.87
C PHE A 49 14.16 4.48 -19.48
N GLY A 50 14.22 3.14 -19.39
CA GLY A 50 15.44 2.39 -19.06
C GLY A 50 15.77 2.33 -17.56
N SER A 51 14.85 2.75 -16.70
CA SER A 51 14.91 2.54 -15.26
C SER A 51 13.71 1.70 -14.82
N THR A 52 13.99 0.56 -14.18
CA THR A 52 12.97 -0.32 -13.63
C THR A 52 13.26 -0.51 -12.15
N PRO A 53 12.30 -0.20 -11.25
CA PRO A 53 12.45 -0.51 -9.84
C PRO A 53 12.69 -2.02 -9.67
N GLU A 54 13.76 -2.41 -8.98
CA GLU A 54 14.20 -3.80 -8.91
C GLU A 54 13.70 -4.47 -7.63
N THR A 55 13.87 -3.79 -6.50
CA THR A 55 13.48 -4.32 -5.19
C THR A 55 12.01 -4.06 -4.89
N ILE A 56 11.42 -4.89 -4.01
CA ILE A 56 10.05 -4.65 -3.53
C ILE A 56 9.91 -3.28 -2.85
N HIS A 57 10.97 -2.76 -2.21
CA HIS A 57 10.95 -1.44 -1.56
C HIS A 57 10.98 -0.29 -2.57
N GLU A 58 11.77 -0.40 -3.64
CA GLU A 58 11.74 0.57 -4.74
C GLU A 58 10.38 0.57 -5.44
N LYS A 59 9.83 -0.62 -5.72
CA LYS A 59 8.48 -0.76 -6.31
C LYS A 59 7.42 -0.13 -5.40
N SER A 60 7.49 -0.40 -4.10
CA SER A 60 6.57 0.15 -3.10
C SER A 60 6.68 1.67 -2.95
N TYR A 61 7.90 2.21 -3.01
CA TYR A 61 8.16 3.66 -3.03
C TYR A 61 7.49 4.31 -4.23
N HIS A 62 7.70 3.76 -5.43
CA HIS A 62 7.10 4.33 -6.64
C HIS A 62 5.58 4.18 -6.67
N LEU A 63 5.03 3.07 -6.15
CA LEU A 63 3.59 2.89 -6.01
C LEU A 63 2.98 3.96 -5.10
N LEU A 64 3.58 4.19 -3.92
CA LEU A 64 3.19 5.25 -3.00
C LEU A 64 3.26 6.63 -3.68
N ARG A 65 4.43 6.98 -4.21
CA ARG A 65 4.71 8.28 -4.82
C ARG A 65 3.72 8.58 -5.94
N LEU A 66 3.55 7.66 -6.90
CA LEU A 66 2.74 7.89 -8.08
C LEU A 66 1.25 7.99 -7.76
N LEU A 67 0.72 7.12 -6.89
CA LEU A 67 -0.69 7.19 -6.49
C LEU A 67 -0.99 8.45 -5.66
N VAL A 68 -0.02 8.97 -4.90
CA VAL A 68 -0.21 10.26 -4.22
C VAL A 68 -0.08 11.42 -5.20
N ALA A 69 1.02 11.51 -5.95
CA ALA A 69 1.37 12.68 -6.76
C ALA A 69 0.48 12.85 -8.00
N ASN A 70 0.03 11.75 -8.61
CA ASN A 70 -0.86 11.85 -9.78
C ASN A 70 -2.31 12.15 -9.38
N HIS A 71 -2.69 11.86 -8.13
CA HIS A 71 -4.04 12.06 -7.61
C HIS A 71 -5.14 11.42 -8.49
N PRO A 72 -5.10 10.09 -8.72
CA PRO A 72 -6.07 9.40 -9.58
C PRO A 72 -7.50 9.41 -9.04
N PHE A 73 -7.71 9.73 -7.76
CA PHE A 73 -9.03 9.79 -7.13
C PHE A 73 -9.44 11.22 -6.76
N VAL A 74 -10.74 11.45 -6.58
CA VAL A 74 -11.30 12.75 -6.15
C VAL A 74 -10.75 13.16 -4.78
N ASP A 75 -10.73 12.22 -3.84
CA ASP A 75 -10.14 12.38 -2.51
C ASP A 75 -9.56 11.03 -2.03
N ALA A 76 -8.96 10.99 -0.83
CA ALA A 76 -8.36 9.82 -0.19
C ALA A 76 -7.14 9.22 -0.92
N ASN A 77 -6.52 9.94 -1.86
CA ASN A 77 -5.33 9.49 -2.60
C ASN A 77 -4.20 8.98 -1.67
N LYS A 78 -3.90 9.72 -0.59
CA LYS A 78 -2.85 9.32 0.38
C LYS A 78 -3.17 8.04 1.13
N ARG A 79 -4.42 7.92 1.63
CA ARG A 79 -4.89 6.71 2.33
C ARG A 79 -4.92 5.51 1.39
N THR A 80 -5.33 5.73 0.15
CA THR A 80 -5.40 4.68 -0.89
C THR A 80 -4.02 4.21 -1.30
N ALA A 81 -3.09 5.13 -1.53
CA ALA A 81 -1.70 4.81 -1.82
C ALA A 81 -1.10 3.96 -0.68
N LEU A 82 -1.26 4.40 0.57
CA LEU A 82 -0.74 3.68 1.74
C LEU A 82 -1.31 2.26 1.84
N ASN A 83 -2.64 2.10 1.79
CA ASN A 83 -3.27 0.79 1.90
C ASN A 83 -2.93 -0.11 0.71
N THR A 84 -2.84 0.43 -0.50
CA THR A 84 -2.42 -0.34 -1.69
C THR A 84 -0.99 -0.88 -1.50
N THR A 85 -0.08 -0.07 -0.96
CA THR A 85 1.30 -0.50 -0.67
C THR A 85 1.36 -1.52 0.47
N VAL A 86 0.56 -1.38 1.53
CA VAL A 86 0.44 -2.38 2.60
C VAL A 86 -0.04 -3.72 2.03
N VAL A 87 -1.06 -3.72 1.17
CA VAL A 87 -1.57 -4.92 0.50
C VAL A 87 -0.50 -5.51 -0.43
N PHE A 88 0.21 -4.68 -1.18
CA PHE A 88 1.30 -5.13 -2.06
C PHE A 88 2.40 -5.84 -1.28
N TYR A 89 2.85 -5.29 -0.14
CA TYR A 89 3.79 -5.99 0.74
C TYR A 89 3.22 -7.31 1.26
N SER A 90 1.99 -7.28 1.78
CA SER A 90 1.35 -8.43 2.42
C SER A 90 1.21 -9.62 1.46
N LEU A 91 0.76 -9.36 0.24
CA LEU A 91 0.59 -10.39 -0.80
C LEU A 91 1.91 -10.87 -1.40
N ASN A 92 3.01 -10.17 -1.11
CA ASN A 92 4.37 -10.60 -1.45
C ASN A 92 5.14 -11.16 -0.24
N GLY A 93 4.46 -11.46 0.86
CA GLY A 93 5.06 -12.11 2.03
C GLY A 93 5.82 -11.17 2.97
N TYR A 94 5.45 -9.90 3.01
CA TYR A 94 6.07 -8.90 3.88
C TYR A 94 5.04 -8.17 4.73
N ARG A 95 5.42 -7.82 5.95
CA ARG A 95 4.66 -6.97 6.85
C ARG A 95 5.29 -5.60 6.85
N PHE A 96 4.54 -4.61 6.37
CA PHE A 96 4.95 -3.22 6.47
C PHE A 96 4.30 -2.58 7.70
N ALA A 97 5.12 -2.26 8.70
CA ALA A 97 4.70 -1.65 9.95
C ALA A 97 5.25 -0.21 10.01
N TYR A 98 4.42 0.75 9.65
CA TYR A 98 4.79 2.17 9.59
C TYR A 98 4.41 2.92 10.87
N ASP A 99 5.09 4.04 11.10
CA ASP A 99 4.77 4.99 12.16
C ASP A 99 4.33 6.36 11.59
N ASP A 100 4.31 7.40 12.43
CA ASP A 100 3.88 8.73 12.04
C ASP A 100 4.76 9.39 10.95
N GLU A 101 5.99 8.92 10.74
CA GLU A 101 6.90 9.48 9.75
C GLU A 101 6.34 9.35 8.32
N ILE A 102 5.62 8.26 8.03
CA ILE A 102 4.98 8.05 6.72
C ILE A 102 4.03 9.20 6.34
N ARG A 103 3.39 9.83 7.32
CA ARG A 103 2.44 10.94 7.09
C ARG A 103 3.17 12.15 6.49
N THR A 104 4.41 12.38 6.89
CA THR A 104 5.26 13.45 6.35
C THR A 104 5.62 13.16 4.90
N VAL A 105 6.07 11.94 4.61
CA VAL A 105 6.42 11.49 3.26
C VAL A 105 5.22 11.59 2.30
N LEU A 106 4.05 11.04 2.71
CA LEU A 106 2.81 11.12 1.94
C LEU A 106 2.34 12.57 1.71
N LYS A 107 2.57 13.45 2.68
CA LYS A 107 2.24 14.87 2.53
C LYS A 107 3.14 15.52 1.48
N GLN A 108 4.45 15.27 1.53
CA GLN A 108 5.41 15.82 0.60
C GLN A 108 5.14 15.36 -0.84
N PHE A 109 4.87 14.07 -1.09
CA PHE A 109 4.50 13.61 -2.43
C PHE A 109 3.32 14.37 -3.04
N GLY A 110 2.34 14.77 -2.22
CA GLY A 110 1.16 15.51 -2.69
C GLY A 110 1.34 17.04 -2.77
N THR A 111 2.46 17.60 -2.33
CA THR A 111 2.65 19.07 -2.29
C THR A 111 3.96 19.56 -2.90
N ASP A 112 5.06 18.84 -2.65
CA ASP A 112 6.41 19.14 -3.14
C ASP A 112 7.19 17.84 -3.27
N GLU A 113 6.88 17.10 -4.33
CA GLU A 113 7.44 15.77 -4.56
C GLU A 113 8.97 15.79 -4.68
N ALA A 114 9.53 16.85 -5.27
CA ALA A 114 10.97 17.01 -5.46
C ALA A 114 11.75 17.23 -4.14
N ALA A 115 11.06 17.54 -3.04
CA ALA A 115 11.66 17.65 -1.73
C ALA A 115 11.82 16.30 -1.01
N VAL A 116 11.24 15.21 -1.54
CA VAL A 116 11.41 13.87 -0.97
C VAL A 116 12.74 13.28 -1.44
N ASP A 117 13.61 12.98 -0.49
CA ASP A 117 14.81 12.20 -0.74
C ASP A 117 14.40 10.74 -1.02
N THR A 118 14.73 10.26 -2.23
CA THR A 118 14.26 8.96 -2.71
C THR A 118 14.91 7.82 -1.95
N GLU A 119 16.22 7.92 -1.71
CA GLU A 119 16.99 6.94 -0.99
C GLU A 119 16.55 6.83 0.47
N GLU A 120 16.31 7.96 1.14
CA GLU A 120 15.81 8.00 2.52
C GLU A 120 14.41 7.37 2.63
N ALA A 121 13.50 7.69 1.71
CA ALA A 121 12.15 7.13 1.70
C ALA A 121 12.15 5.60 1.43
N ILE A 122 13.02 5.11 0.52
CA ILE A 122 13.16 3.67 0.28
C ILE A 122 13.74 2.96 1.51
N GLU A 123 14.72 3.57 2.19
CA GLU A 123 15.30 3.00 3.41
C GLU A 123 14.32 3.01 4.58
N TYR A 124 13.47 4.04 4.70
CA TYR A 124 12.34 4.03 5.62
C TYR A 124 11.42 2.83 5.36
N LEU A 125 11.00 2.61 4.10
CA LEU A 125 10.16 1.46 3.76
C LEU A 125 10.85 0.13 4.09
N ARG A 126 12.15 0.01 3.81
CA ARG A 126 12.93 -1.20 4.09
C ARG A 126 13.04 -1.48 5.58
N SER A 127 13.42 -0.49 6.38
CA SER A 127 13.61 -0.64 7.83
C SER A 127 12.31 -0.93 8.59
N HIS A 128 11.16 -0.53 8.02
CA HIS A 128 9.82 -0.77 8.57
C HIS A 128 9.12 -1.98 7.96
N THR A 129 9.84 -2.81 7.21
CA THR A 129 9.30 -4.01 6.58
C THR A 129 10.05 -5.25 7.03
N GLU A 130 9.31 -6.26 7.49
CA GLU A 130 9.83 -7.59 7.85
C GLU A 130 9.18 -8.67 6.99
N GLU A 131 9.87 -9.80 6.77
CA GLU A 131 9.25 -10.96 6.14
C GLU A 131 8.13 -11.50 7.04
N LEU A 132 6.97 -11.77 6.45
CA LEU A 132 5.87 -12.43 7.14
C LEU A 132 6.18 -13.91 7.28
N ASP A 133 6.15 -14.40 8.52
CA ASP A 133 5.95 -15.83 8.77
C ASP A 133 4.48 -16.18 8.54
N LEU A 134 4.07 -16.22 7.27
CA LEU A 134 2.70 -16.57 6.87
C LEU A 134 2.26 -17.93 7.45
N ALA A 135 3.19 -18.89 7.59
CA ALA A 135 2.88 -20.17 8.17
C ALA A 135 2.56 -20.05 9.67
N GLY A 136 3.39 -19.30 10.41
CA GLY A 136 3.16 -18.98 11.81
C GLY A 136 1.88 -18.18 12.05
N GLU A 137 1.58 -17.19 11.21
CA GLU A 137 0.35 -16.39 11.31
C GLU A 137 -0.90 -17.23 11.00
N ILE A 138 -0.86 -18.07 9.96
CA ILE A 138 -1.98 -18.99 9.64
C ILE A 138 -2.17 -20.01 10.77
N GLU A 139 -1.09 -20.55 11.33
CA GLU A 139 -1.14 -21.45 12.47
C GLU A 139 -1.78 -20.78 13.68
N LYS A 140 -1.38 -19.54 13.98
CA LYS A 140 -1.96 -18.75 15.07
C LYS A 140 -3.44 -18.46 14.84
N TRP A 141 -3.83 -18.00 13.65
CA TRP A 141 -5.24 -17.74 13.31
C TRP A 141 -6.08 -19.03 13.36
N ARG A 142 -5.53 -20.16 12.92
CA ARG A 142 -6.17 -21.47 13.07
C ARG A 142 -6.40 -21.79 14.53
N ASP A 143 -5.40 -21.60 15.38
CA ASP A 143 -5.49 -21.93 16.80
C ASP A 143 -6.47 -20.99 17.52
N ASP A 144 -6.43 -19.69 17.22
CA ASP A 144 -7.39 -18.70 17.73
C ASP A 144 -8.82 -19.03 17.26
N LEU A 145 -9.01 -19.42 15.99
CA LEU A 145 -10.30 -19.84 15.46
C LEU A 145 -10.83 -21.10 16.17
N VAL A 146 -9.97 -22.07 16.44
CA VAL A 146 -10.32 -23.29 17.19
C VAL A 146 -10.68 -22.95 18.64
N GLN A 147 -9.96 -22.00 19.25
CA GLN A 147 -10.13 -21.65 20.66
C GLN A 147 -11.33 -20.73 20.92
N TYR A 148 -11.55 -19.72 20.07
CA TYR A 148 -12.50 -18.63 20.31
C TYR A 148 -13.69 -18.62 19.34
N GLY A 149 -13.62 -19.35 18.22
CA GLY A 149 -14.64 -19.33 17.17
C GLY A 149 -14.61 -18.06 16.32
N ILE A 150 -15.37 -18.05 15.21
CA ILE A 150 -15.36 -16.97 14.20
C ILE A 150 -15.80 -15.62 14.76
N GLU A 151 -16.73 -15.60 15.72
CA GLU A 151 -17.40 -14.38 16.20
C GLU A 151 -16.46 -13.40 16.92
N GLN A 152 -15.33 -13.87 17.47
CA GLN A 152 -14.38 -13.06 18.22
C GLN A 152 -13.20 -12.55 17.39
N LEU A 153 -13.05 -13.00 16.14
CA LEU A 153 -11.95 -12.61 15.25
C LEU A 153 -12.25 -11.34 14.43
N THR A 154 -13.48 -10.84 14.47
CA THR A 154 -13.93 -9.69 13.65
C THR A 154 -13.98 -8.37 14.43
N ASP A 155 -13.66 -8.36 15.73
CA ASP A 155 -13.99 -7.23 16.63
C ASP A 155 -12.80 -6.27 16.90
N ASP A 156 -11.58 -6.59 16.46
CA ASP A 156 -10.39 -5.74 16.63
C ASP A 156 -10.18 -4.81 15.42
N SER A 157 -11.09 -3.84 15.22
CA SER A 157 -10.92 -2.77 14.24
C SER A 157 -10.25 -1.54 14.86
N SER A 158 -9.04 -1.69 15.43
CA SER A 158 -8.20 -0.51 15.68
C SER A 158 -7.58 -0.09 14.35
N ASN A 159 -8.20 0.86 13.66
CA ASN A 159 -7.73 1.37 12.37
C ASN A 159 -6.37 2.07 12.54
N PRO A 160 -5.26 1.54 11.98
CA PRO A 160 -3.97 2.21 12.05
C PRO A 160 -3.89 3.46 11.15
N ASN A 161 -4.91 3.69 10.31
CA ASN A 161 -4.97 4.82 9.37
C ASN A 161 -5.70 6.06 9.90
N ASP A 162 -6.18 6.07 11.15
CA ASP A 162 -6.85 7.23 11.80
C ASP A 162 -5.85 8.30 12.29
#